data_AF-A0A7W0LDI6-F1
#
_entry.id   AF-A0A7W0LDI6-F1
#
_cell.length_a   1.000
_cell.length_b   1.000
_cell.length_c   1.000
_cell.angle_alpha   90.00
_cell.angle_beta   90.00
_cell.angle_gamma   90.00
#
_symmetry.space_group_name_H-M   'P 1'
#
loop_
_entity.id
_entity.type
_entity.pdbx_description
1 polymer ?
#
loop_
_entity_poly.entity_id
_entity_poly.type
_entity_poly.pdbx_seq_one_letter_code
_entity_poly.pdbx_strand_id
1 'polypeptide(L)'
;KHYQAKRDVMVGALQQAFGSEVSWPAPRGGFFLWATLPDAVDADAMIPRAVAQGVIYVAGSAFFVNQQGRNVIRLAFSAPSHEEIRDGVARLAATLRAEMAVSAAVAGEALDPRRKPASASRTR
;
A
#
# COMPACT_ATOMS: atom_id res chain seq x y z
N LYS A 1 27.31 -9.28 -1.78
CA LYS A 1 26.92 -9.53 -0.37
C LYS A 1 26.09 -8.39 0.24
N HIS A 2 26.47 -7.12 0.10
CA HIS A 2 25.72 -5.98 0.67
C HIS A 2 24.24 -5.88 0.24
N TYR A 3 23.94 -5.85 -1.06
CA TYR A 3 22.55 -5.75 -1.55
C TYR A 3 21.70 -6.99 -1.30
N GLN A 4 22.33 -8.17 -1.21
CA GLN A 4 21.64 -9.41 -0.86
C GLN A 4 21.14 -9.35 0.59
N ALA A 5 21.97 -8.87 1.53
CA ALA A 5 21.55 -8.68 2.91
C ALA A 5 20.38 -7.68 3.03
N LYS A 6 20.43 -6.55 2.32
CA LYS A 6 19.32 -5.58 2.28
C LYS A 6 18.03 -6.17 1.72
N ARG A 7 18.13 -6.94 0.64
CA ARG A 7 17.00 -7.68 0.06
C ARG A 7 16.39 -8.66 1.06
N ASP A 8 17.22 -9.43 1.75
CA ASP A 8 16.76 -10.43 2.71
C ASP A 8 16.11 -9.75 3.94
N VAL A 9 16.63 -8.60 4.39
CA VAL A 9 16.00 -7.76 5.42
C VAL A 9 14.64 -7.23 4.95
N MET A 10 14.54 -6.73 3.71
CA MET A 10 13.27 -6.25 3.14
C MET A 10 12.23 -7.37 3.07
N VAL A 11 12.60 -8.54 2.53
CA VAL A 11 11.69 -9.69 2.44
C VAL A 11 11.25 -10.17 3.82
N GLY A 12 12.17 -10.26 4.79
CA GLY A 12 11.85 -10.64 6.16
C GLY A 12 10.90 -9.64 6.84
N ALA A 13 11.16 -8.34 6.68
CA ALA A 13 10.30 -7.28 7.22
C ALA A 13 8.90 -7.33 6.58
N LEU A 14 8.80 -7.51 5.26
CA LEU A 14 7.52 -7.63 4.56
C LEU A 14 6.73 -8.84 5.05
N GLN A 15 7.40 -9.99 5.20
CA GLN A 15 6.76 -11.22 5.70
C GLN A 15 6.23 -11.06 7.13
N GLN A 16 6.99 -10.39 8.00
CA GLN A 16 6.58 -10.12 9.38
C GLN A 16 5.42 -9.12 9.46
N ALA A 17 5.44 -8.07 8.64
CA ALA A 17 4.48 -6.97 8.73
C ALA A 17 3.15 -7.26 8.03
N PHE A 18 3.17 -7.99 6.92
CA PHE A 18 2.00 -8.24 6.07
C PHE A 18 1.48 -9.67 6.09
N GLY A 19 2.29 -10.65 6.50
CA GLY A 19 1.88 -12.06 6.46
C GLY A 19 1.46 -12.48 5.05
N SER A 20 0.17 -12.73 4.85
CA SER A 20 -0.44 -13.11 3.57
C SER A 20 -1.21 -11.97 2.87
N GLU A 21 -1.28 -10.77 3.47
CA GLU A 21 -2.04 -9.64 2.93
C GLU A 21 -1.38 -9.02 1.69
N VAL A 22 -0.06 -9.13 1.59
CA VAL A 22 0.74 -8.62 0.48
C VAL A 22 1.59 -9.75 -0.07
N SER A 23 1.70 -9.84 -1.39
CA SER A 23 2.52 -10.84 -2.07
C SER A 23 3.63 -10.21 -2.89
N TRP A 24 4.74 -10.91 -3.06
CA TRP A 24 5.83 -10.49 -3.94
C TRP A 24 6.51 -11.72 -4.54
N PRO A 25 6.97 -11.67 -5.81
CA PRO A 25 7.81 -12.72 -6.35
C PRO A 25 9.16 -12.70 -5.64
N ALA A 26 9.74 -13.89 -5.42
CA ALA A 26 11.06 -14.02 -4.82
C ALA A 26 12.12 -13.26 -5.65
N PRO A 27 12.75 -12.20 -5.13
CA PRO A 27 13.68 -11.39 -5.90
C PRO A 27 14.99 -12.16 -6.13
N ARG A 28 15.29 -12.50 -7.39
CA ARG A 28 16.51 -13.24 -7.77
C ARG A 28 17.77 -12.36 -7.80
N GLY A 29 17.62 -11.04 -7.81
CA GLY A 29 18.69 -10.05 -7.84
C GLY A 29 18.15 -8.64 -8.10
N GLY A 30 19.05 -7.65 -8.21
CA GLY A 30 18.70 -6.26 -8.51
C GLY A 30 18.60 -5.36 -7.26
N PHE A 31 17.83 -4.27 -7.39
CA PHE A 31 17.70 -3.20 -6.39
C PHE A 31 16.27 -2.95 -5.95
N PHE A 32 15.32 -3.64 -6.57
CA PHE A 32 13.89 -3.41 -6.41
C PHE A 32 13.15 -4.70 -6.12
N LEU A 33 12.07 -4.59 -5.36
CA LEU A 33 11.08 -5.62 -5.11
C LEU A 33 9.72 -5.08 -5.58
N TRP A 34 8.95 -5.92 -6.25
CA TRP A 34 7.58 -5.61 -6.65
C TRP A 34 6.64 -6.30 -5.69
N ALA A 35 5.72 -5.56 -5.08
CA ALA A 35 4.74 -6.10 -4.16
C ALA A 35 3.33 -5.81 -4.68
N THR A 36 2.45 -6.80 -4.56
CA THR A 36 1.04 -6.72 -4.89
C THR A 36 0.25 -6.60 -3.61
N LEU A 37 -0.42 -5.46 -3.44
CA LEU A 37 -1.34 -5.12 -2.36
C LEU A 37 -2.71 -5.76 -2.63
N PRO A 38 -3.61 -5.82 -1.62
CA PRO A 38 -4.99 -6.23 -1.83
C PRO A 38 -5.67 -5.47 -2.97
N ASP A 39 -6.52 -6.14 -3.76
CA ASP A 39 -7.15 -5.56 -4.96
C ASP A 39 -8.00 -4.30 -4.69
N ALA A 40 -8.51 -4.17 -3.46
CA ALA A 40 -9.28 -3.01 -3.03
C ALA A 40 -8.43 -1.74 -2.81
N VAL A 41 -7.10 -1.85 -2.85
CA VAL A 41 -6.18 -0.74 -2.57
C VAL A 41 -5.73 -0.08 -3.85
N ASP A 42 -5.89 1.24 -3.90
CA ASP A 42 -5.34 2.09 -4.95
C ASP A 42 -3.98 2.66 -4.48
N ALA A 43 -2.91 2.10 -5.02
CA ALA A 43 -1.54 2.46 -4.68
C ALA A 43 -1.18 3.88 -5.09
N ASP A 44 -1.82 4.48 -6.10
CA ASP A 44 -1.61 5.88 -6.46
C ASP A 44 -2.26 6.79 -5.41
N ALA A 45 -3.51 6.49 -5.04
CA ALA A 45 -4.25 7.26 -4.05
C ALA A 45 -3.63 7.19 -2.64
N MET A 46 -2.92 6.10 -2.33
CA MET A 46 -2.25 5.88 -1.04
C MET A 46 -0.94 6.68 -0.88
N ILE A 47 -0.32 7.17 -1.96
CA ILE A 47 0.99 7.86 -1.92
C ILE A 47 1.04 8.99 -0.90
N PRO A 48 0.08 9.95 -0.86
CA PRO A 48 0.16 11.07 0.08
C PRO A 48 0.19 10.63 1.55
N ARG A 49 -0.55 9.56 1.89
CA ARG A 49 -0.59 9.00 3.25
C ARG A 49 0.70 8.26 3.59
N ALA A 50 1.25 7.50 2.65
CA ALA A 50 2.55 6.85 2.83
C ALA A 50 3.67 7.88 3.04
N VAL A 51 3.68 8.95 2.24
CA VAL A 51 4.67 10.04 2.36
C VAL A 51 4.53 10.75 3.72
N ALA A 52 3.31 10.98 4.21
CA ALA A 52 3.08 11.55 5.53
C ALA A 52 3.64 10.67 6.68
N GLN A 53 3.74 9.36 6.47
CA GLN A 53 4.39 8.42 7.38
C GLN A 53 5.91 8.26 7.11
N GLY A 54 6.47 9.01 6.16
CA GLY A 54 7.88 8.93 5.79
C GLY A 54 8.24 7.74 4.91
N VAL A 55 7.28 7.16 4.19
CA VAL A 55 7.49 6.07 3.24
C VAL A 55 7.31 6.57 1.81
N ILE A 56 8.29 6.27 0.95
CA ILE A 56 8.23 6.58 -0.48
C ILE A 56 8.34 5.27 -1.27
N TYR A 57 7.43 5.08 -2.23
CA TYR A 57 7.45 3.99 -3.21
C TYR A 57 7.03 4.51 -4.58
N VAL A 58 7.15 3.67 -5.62
CA VAL A 58 6.61 3.97 -6.95
C VAL A 58 5.39 3.09 -7.20
N ALA A 59 4.25 3.69 -7.52
CA ALA A 59 3.05 2.96 -7.92
C ALA A 59 3.28 2.21 -9.24
N GLY A 60 2.69 1.02 -9.34
CA GLY A 60 2.85 0.13 -10.48
C GLY A 60 2.21 0.70 -11.74
N SER A 61 1.13 1.48 -11.61
CA SER A 61 0.42 2.16 -12.70
C SER A 61 1.34 2.92 -13.66
N ALA A 62 2.45 3.49 -13.17
CA ALA A 62 3.45 4.16 -13.99
C ALA A 62 4.19 3.24 -15.00
N PHE A 63 4.04 1.92 -14.86
CA PHE A 63 4.68 0.89 -15.68
C PHE A 63 3.70 0.05 -16.51
N PHE A 64 2.38 0.27 -16.36
CA PHE A 64 1.36 -0.42 -17.13
C PHE A 64 0.63 0.55 -18.06
N VAL A 65 0.59 0.21 -19.35
CA VAL A 65 -0.07 1.05 -20.38
C VAL A 65 -1.61 1.03 -20.30
N ASN A 66 -2.18 0.13 -19.49
CA ASN A 66 -3.59 -0.25 -19.57
C ASN A 66 -4.30 -0.30 -18.20
N GLN A 67 -4.28 0.77 -17.40
CA GLN A 67 -4.94 0.87 -16.06
C GLN A 67 -4.70 -0.33 -15.11
N GLN A 68 -3.75 -1.22 -15.40
CA GLN A 68 -3.36 -2.35 -14.58
C GLN A 68 -2.32 -1.89 -13.55
N GLY A 69 -2.05 -2.75 -12.56
CA GLY A 69 -1.02 -2.47 -11.56
C GLY A 69 -1.39 -1.35 -10.56
N ARG A 70 -2.67 -1.00 -10.44
CA ARG A 70 -3.13 0.00 -9.44
C ARG A 70 -2.93 -0.47 -8.01
N ASN A 71 -2.87 -1.77 -7.75
CA ASN A 71 -2.53 -2.36 -6.45
C ASN A 71 -1.08 -2.84 -6.38
N VAL A 72 -0.23 -2.50 -7.34
CA VAL A 72 1.17 -2.93 -7.38
C VAL A 72 2.06 -1.78 -6.96
N ILE A 73 3.11 -2.06 -6.18
CA ILE A 73 4.12 -1.08 -5.79
C ILE A 73 5.53 -1.61 -6.04
N ARG A 74 6.45 -0.68 -6.34
CA ARG A 74 7.88 -0.95 -6.47
C ARG A 74 8.64 -0.36 -5.29
N LEU A 75 9.30 -1.22 -4.53
CA LEU A 75 10.09 -0.89 -3.35
C LEU A 75 11.58 -0.97 -3.67
N ALA A 76 12.33 0.10 -3.41
CA ALA A 76 13.78 0.11 -3.54
C ALA A 76 14.44 -0.25 -2.21
N PHE A 77 15.36 -1.22 -2.23
CA PHE A 77 16.12 -1.61 -1.03
C PHE A 77 17.61 -1.26 -1.14
N SER A 78 18.06 -0.67 -2.24
CA SER A 78 19.49 -0.36 -2.45
C SER A 78 19.99 0.79 -1.57
N ALA A 79 19.21 1.86 -1.46
CA ALA A 79 19.57 3.07 -0.71
C ALA A 79 19.41 2.92 0.82
N PRO A 80 18.23 2.56 1.37
CA PRO A 80 18.01 2.60 2.82
C PRO A 80 18.89 1.61 3.58
N SER A 81 19.24 1.93 4.81
CA SER A 81 19.88 1.04 5.78
C SER A 81 18.94 -0.10 6.20
N HIS A 82 19.47 -1.10 6.90
CA HIS A 82 18.65 -2.22 7.40
C HIS A 82 17.57 -1.77 8.40
N GLU A 83 17.85 -0.73 9.19
CA GLU A 83 16.90 -0.17 10.15
C GLU A 83 15.79 0.59 9.43
N GLU A 84 16.17 1.49 8.50
CA GLU A 84 15.20 2.23 7.68
C GLU A 84 14.29 1.31 6.86
N ILE A 85 14.80 0.16 6.40
CA ILE A 85 13.97 -0.86 5.73
C ILE A 85 12.90 -1.41 6.68
N ARG A 86 13.27 -1.80 7.91
CA ARG A 86 12.31 -2.36 8.88
C ARG A 86 11.26 -1.32 9.27
N ASP A 87 11.71 -0.12 9.60
CA ASP A 87 10.84 0.99 9.98
C ASP A 87 9.91 1.38 8.84
N GLY A 88 10.45 1.54 7.63
CA GLY A 88 9.69 1.89 6.44
C GLY A 88 8.61 0.85 6.12
N VAL A 89 8.94 -0.44 6.23
CA VAL A 89 7.98 -1.53 6.02
C VAL A 89 6.89 -1.53 7.11
N ALA A 90 7.25 -1.32 8.38
CA ALA A 90 6.26 -1.23 9.45
C ALA A 90 5.27 -0.07 9.24
N ARG A 91 5.79 1.10 8.82
CA ARG A 91 4.97 2.28 8.50
C ARG A 91 4.11 2.08 7.26
N LEU A 92 4.63 1.37 6.25
CA LEU A 92 3.87 0.98 5.07
C LEU A 92 2.70 0.06 5.46
N ALA A 93 2.94 -0.90 6.35
CA ALA A 93 1.88 -1.79 6.84
C ALA A 93 0.80 -1.05 7.63
N ALA A 94 1.19 -0.11 8.49
CA ALA A 94 0.23 0.76 9.18
C ALA A 94 -0.61 1.58 8.19
N THR A 95 0.03 2.14 7.15
CA THR A 95 -0.66 2.91 6.10
C THR A 95 -1.66 2.05 5.34
N LEU A 96 -1.28 0.83 4.94
CA LEU A 96 -2.15 -0.10 4.23
C LEU A 96 -3.37 -0.49 5.06
N ARG A 97 -3.18 -0.83 6.34
CA ARG A 97 -4.29 -1.20 7.24
C ARG A 97 -5.25 -0.04 7.45
N ALA A 98 -4.73 1.18 7.59
CA ALA A 98 -5.56 2.38 7.66
C ALA A 98 -6.36 2.60 6.36
N GLU A 99 -5.73 2.39 5.20
CA GLU A 99 -6.41 2.47 3.90
C GLU A 99 -7.58 1.50 3.78
N MET A 100 -7.34 0.24 4.16
CA MET A 100 -8.37 -0.80 4.12
C MET A 100 -9.51 -0.53 5.10
N ALA A 101 -9.22 0.05 6.27
CA ALA A 101 -10.24 0.43 7.23
C ALA A 101 -11.15 1.55 6.69
N VAL A 102 -10.58 2.54 5.99
CA VAL A 102 -11.35 3.61 5.34
C VAL A 102 -12.21 3.04 4.21
N SER A 103 -11.63 2.19 3.34
CA SER A 103 -12.38 1.56 2.25
C SER A 103 -13.53 0.69 2.74
N ALA A 104 -13.35 -0.04 3.85
CA ALA A 104 -14.43 -0.80 4.48
C ALA A 104 -15.55 0.08 5.04
N ALA A 105 -15.22 1.23 5.63
CA ALA A 105 -16.21 2.19 6.14
C ALA A 105 -17.03 2.82 5.00
N VAL A 106 -16.37 3.21 3.90
CA VAL A 106 -17.04 3.80 2.72
C VAL A 106 -17.92 2.76 2.02
N ALA A 107 -17.48 1.50 1.92
CA ALA A 107 -18.30 0.42 1.39
C ALA A 107 -19.53 0.13 2.26
N GLY A 108 -19.41 0.26 3.58
CA GLY A 108 -20.53 0.16 4.52
C GLY A 108 -21.54 1.31 4.38
N GLU A 109 -21.08 2.51 4.04
CA GLU A 109 -21.95 3.68 3.83
C GLU A 109 -22.64 3.66 2.45
N ALA A 110 -21.99 3.08 1.43
CA ALA A 110 -22.55 2.94 0.09
C ALA A 110 -23.62 1.83 -0.04
N LEU A 111 -23.69 0.88 0.91
CA LEU A 111 -24.62 -0.25 0.89
C LEU A 111 -25.86 -0.07 1.80
N ASP A 112 -26.22 1.16 2.21
CA ASP A 112 -27.50 1.43 2.89
C ASP A 112 -28.56 2.02 1.93
N PRO A 113 -29.39 1.19 1.27
CA PRO A 113 -30.47 1.65 0.40
C PRO A 113 -31.65 2.28 1.16
N ARG A 114 -31.63 2.37 2.50
CA ARG A 114 -32.75 2.90 3.31
C ARG A 114 -32.57 4.34 3.77
N ARG A 115 -31.46 5.00 3.45
CA ARG A 115 -31.24 6.39 3.82
C ARG A 115 -32.01 7.34 2.89
N LYS A 116 -33.26 7.67 3.26
CA LYS A 116 -34.02 8.76 2.61
C LYS A 116 -33.24 10.07 2.71
N PRO A 117 -33.17 10.90 1.65
CA PRO A 117 -32.69 12.27 1.78
C PRO A 117 -33.59 12.97 2.80
N ALA A 118 -32.98 13.58 3.82
CA ALA A 118 -33.69 14.41 4.78
C ALA A 118 -34.48 15.46 4.00
N SER A 119 -35.81 15.43 4.14
CA SER A 119 -36.68 16.41 3.51
C SER A 119 -36.32 17.79 4.04
N ALA A 120 -35.77 18.64 3.18
CA ALA A 120 -35.69 20.07 3.45
C ALA A 120 -37.12 20.62 3.40
N SER A 121 -37.78 20.61 4.56
CA SER A 121 -39.05 21.27 4.79
C SER A 121 -38.84 22.78 4.68
N ARG A 122 -39.40 23.33 3.60
CA ARG A 122 -39.79 24.73 3.42
C ARG A 122 -40.22 25.37 4.75
N THR A 123 -39.66 26.52 5.12
CA THR A 123 -40.38 27.53 5.92
C THR A 123 -39.89 28.92 5.57
N ARG A 124 -40.80 29.65 4.90
CA ARG A 124 -40.94 31.10 4.65
C ARG A 124 -39.87 31.83 3.86
#